data_AF-A0A1G0M195-F1
#
_entry.id   AF-A0A1G0M195-F1
#
_cell.length_a   1.000
_cell.length_b   1.000
_cell.length_c   1.000
_cell.angle_alpha   90.00
_cell.angle_beta   90.00
_cell.angle_gamma   90.00
#
_symmetry.space_group_name_H-M   'P 1'
#
loop_
_entity.id
_entity.type
_entity.pdbx_description
1 polymer ?
#
loop_
_entity_poly.entity_id
_entity_poly.type
_entity_poly.pdbx_seq_one_letter_code
_entity_poly.pdbx_strand_id
1 'polypeptide(L)'
;MESINYIDIDWPDMFKPIRTEKLAGKIAKVIAWYKSKGRLCKHVILVSHSMGGLVCRSACKIHEAEKNVLGVIHGVQPVTGAAAAYWRMKAGFERTEQGTFKGLSSKASAWVLGTNGEEVTCILGNAPGGLELLPNQHYTDNKDEYGWLRVPGKEGKEFVFPRHGNPYEEIYKVTDQFWRLINPGWLAPLDKRSPPINPFVNRKHAWERYIKCIEKAEKFHLSLQTFSHKNTYQFYSGSLNTVDKISFSRGDLSFLHYEMPSDFGYPAVMETTEPRHKSSARGASIMYVDNKDQEIKPPLVATTRLINMSRPGDYQGGGDGTVPDSSGNALTAVLNSHKLDGVEHQEAFGDANAIDYIFKAVRNLALKRIREGEVASAR
;
A
#
# COMPACT_ATOMS: atom_id res chain seq x y z
N MET A 1 8.73 36.96 -2.38
CA MET A 1 8.40 35.60 -2.86
C MET A 1 8.91 34.57 -1.87
N GLU A 2 7.98 33.92 -1.17
CA GLU A 2 8.21 32.62 -0.55
C GLU A 2 8.28 31.59 -1.69
N SER A 3 9.32 30.74 -1.74
CA SER A 3 9.36 29.67 -2.75
C SER A 3 8.57 28.47 -2.27
N ILE A 4 7.76 27.94 -3.16
CA ILE A 4 7.32 26.54 -3.08
C ILE A 4 8.39 25.73 -3.82
N ASN A 5 9.02 24.78 -3.12
CA ASN A 5 9.93 23.83 -3.76
C ASN A 5 9.20 22.49 -3.85
N TYR A 6 8.93 22.04 -5.07
CA TYR A 6 8.40 20.71 -5.32
C TYR A 6 9.52 19.68 -5.20
N ILE A 7 9.21 18.57 -4.52
CA ILE A 7 10.11 17.43 -4.38
C ILE A 7 9.33 16.20 -4.84
N ASP A 8 9.60 15.78 -6.07
CA ASP A 8 9.06 14.52 -6.58
C ASP A 8 9.91 13.35 -6.07
N ILE A 9 9.22 12.26 -5.73
CA ILE A 9 9.83 10.96 -5.53
C ILE A 9 9.68 10.22 -6.86
N ASP A 10 10.77 10.14 -7.62
CA ASP A 10 10.77 9.48 -8.92
C ASP A 10 10.44 8.00 -8.80
N TRP A 11 9.60 7.49 -9.69
CA TRP A 11 9.16 6.09 -9.73
C TRP A 11 10.26 5.02 -9.60
N PRO A 12 11.43 5.12 -10.25
CA PRO A 12 12.54 4.18 -10.06
C PRO A 12 13.08 4.12 -8.62
N ASP A 13 12.73 5.07 -7.76
CA ASP A 13 13.17 5.10 -6.37
C ASP A 13 12.45 4.09 -5.46
N MET A 14 11.30 3.52 -5.87
CA MET A 14 10.61 2.48 -5.08
C MET A 14 11.40 1.16 -4.97
N PHE A 15 12.36 0.93 -5.88
CA PHE A 15 13.26 -0.23 -5.85
C PHE A 15 14.34 -0.12 -4.76
N LYS A 16 14.36 0.97 -3.98
CA LYS A 16 15.18 1.16 -2.78
C LYS A 16 14.26 1.44 -1.58
N PRO A 17 14.70 1.23 -0.33
CA PRO A 17 13.95 1.72 0.83
C PRO A 17 13.61 3.19 0.59
N ILE A 18 12.43 3.63 1.05
CA ILE A 18 11.98 5.02 0.87
C ILE A 18 13.16 5.98 1.12
N ARG A 19 13.54 6.78 0.11
CA ARG A 19 14.81 7.54 0.08
C ARG A 19 14.77 8.79 0.97
N THR A 20 14.71 8.58 2.28
CA THR A 20 14.57 9.61 3.30
C THR A 20 15.83 10.44 3.53
N GLU A 21 17.01 9.86 3.28
CA GLU A 21 18.28 10.59 3.21
C GLU A 21 18.27 11.69 2.14
N LYS A 22 17.64 11.43 0.98
CA LYS A 22 17.53 12.43 -0.09
C LYS A 22 16.71 13.64 0.38
N LEU A 23 15.60 13.41 1.08
CA LEU A 23 14.75 14.50 1.58
C LEU A 23 15.50 15.31 2.65
N ALA A 24 16.12 14.65 3.64
CA ALA A 24 16.93 15.33 4.65
C ALA A 24 18.05 16.18 4.02
N GLY A 25 18.80 15.61 3.06
CA GLY A 25 19.83 16.34 2.32
C GLY A 25 19.26 17.49 1.47
N LYS A 26 18.07 17.33 0.89
CA LYS A 26 17.39 18.38 0.11
C LYS A 26 16.93 19.53 1.00
N ILE A 27 16.39 19.24 2.19
CA ILE A 27 16.03 20.25 3.20
C ILE A 27 17.25 21.10 3.54
N ALA A 28 18.39 20.45 3.86
CA ALA A 28 19.64 21.15 4.15
C ALA A 28 20.10 22.03 2.97
N LYS A 29 20.04 21.52 1.73
CA LYS A 29 20.39 22.26 0.51
C LYS A 29 19.49 23.47 0.27
N VAL A 30 18.17 23.34 0.46
CA VAL A 30 17.22 24.45 0.31
C VAL A 30 17.52 25.56 1.31
N ILE A 31 17.74 25.20 2.58
CA ILE A 31 18.10 26.16 3.62
C ILE A 31 19.43 26.86 3.29
N ALA A 32 20.46 26.10 2.88
CA ALA A 32 21.76 26.66 2.51
C ALA A 32 21.67 27.59 1.30
N TRP A 33 20.90 27.21 0.27
CA TRP A 33 20.67 28.05 -0.91
C TRP A 33 20.04 29.39 -0.52
N TYR A 34 19.02 29.38 0.33
CA TYR A 34 18.41 30.61 0.81
C TYR A 34 19.38 31.51 1.58
N LYS A 35 20.21 30.91 2.46
CA LYS A 35 21.27 31.63 3.17
C LYS A 35 22.29 32.25 2.21
N SER A 36 22.68 31.54 1.14
CA SER A 36 23.60 32.07 0.12
C SER A 36 23.02 33.24 -0.68
N LYS A 37 21.70 33.42 -0.66
CA LYS A 37 21.01 34.59 -1.26
C LYS A 37 20.82 35.73 -0.26
N GLY A 38 21.49 35.69 0.89
CA GLY A 38 21.38 36.69 1.95
C GLY A 38 20.04 36.64 2.72
N ARG A 39 19.25 35.57 2.57
CA ARG A 39 17.95 35.43 3.26
C ARG A 39 18.11 34.63 4.56
N LEU A 40 17.40 35.07 5.60
CA LEU A 40 17.27 34.27 6.82
C LEU A 40 16.33 33.09 6.57
N CYS A 41 16.88 31.89 6.49
CA CYS A 41 16.13 30.63 6.46
C CYS A 41 16.69 29.69 7.52
N LYS A 42 15.86 29.31 8.50
CA LYS A 42 16.24 28.38 9.59
C LYS A 42 15.51 27.04 9.47
N HIS A 43 14.28 27.06 8.95
CA HIS A 43 13.41 25.89 8.90
C HIS A 43 12.63 25.86 7.57
N VAL A 44 12.11 24.68 7.24
CA VAL A 44 11.12 24.46 6.17
C VAL A 44 9.79 23.97 6.74
N ILE A 45 8.70 24.13 5.99
CA ILE A 45 7.43 23.42 6.26
C ILE A 45 7.32 22.31 5.22
N LEU A 46 7.00 21.09 5.65
CA LEU A 46 6.79 19.96 4.76
C LEU A 46 5.29 19.77 4.54
N VAL A 47 4.88 19.61 3.28
CA VAL A 47 3.52 19.20 2.89
C VAL A 47 3.67 17.93 2.09
N SER A 48 2.89 16.91 2.43
CA SER A 48 3.04 15.58 1.84
C SER A 48 1.70 14.96 1.48
N HIS A 49 1.68 14.24 0.38
CA HIS A 49 0.56 13.41 -0.06
C HIS A 49 0.93 11.94 0.09
N SER A 50 -0.02 11.12 0.58
CA SER A 50 0.09 9.66 0.60
C SER A 50 1.39 9.17 1.26
N MET A 51 2.13 8.28 0.58
CA MET A 51 3.41 7.73 0.99
C MET A 51 4.50 8.79 1.24
N GLY A 52 4.36 9.99 0.65
CA GLY A 52 5.21 11.15 0.94
C GLY A 52 5.24 11.49 2.44
N GLY A 53 4.18 11.16 3.17
CA GLY A 53 4.13 11.32 4.61
C GLY A 53 5.09 10.39 5.36
N LEU A 54 5.20 9.11 4.95
CA LEU A 54 6.21 8.17 5.49
C LEU A 54 7.63 8.70 5.25
N VAL A 55 7.87 9.30 4.07
CA VAL A 55 9.14 9.92 3.70
C VAL A 55 9.45 11.11 4.62
N CYS A 56 8.48 11.99 4.86
CA CYS A 56 8.67 13.14 5.74
C CYS A 56 8.94 12.71 7.19
N ARG A 57 8.18 11.73 7.70
CA ARG A 57 8.35 11.21 9.06
C ARG A 57 9.73 10.58 9.25
N SER A 58 10.18 9.78 8.29
CA SER A 58 11.50 9.16 8.36
C SER A 58 12.64 10.17 8.17
N ALA A 59 12.49 11.17 7.29
CA ALA A 59 13.47 12.26 7.20
C ALA A 59 13.65 12.98 8.54
N CYS A 60 12.56 13.25 9.26
CA CYS A 60 12.59 13.84 10.59
C CYS A 60 13.23 12.90 11.64
N LYS A 61 12.71 11.67 11.77
CA LYS A 61 13.09 10.72 12.85
C LYS A 61 14.40 9.99 12.59
N ILE A 62 14.52 9.35 11.43
CA ILE A 62 15.60 8.41 11.10
C ILE A 62 16.84 9.18 10.60
N HIS A 63 16.65 10.30 9.92
CA HIS A 63 17.74 11.12 9.37
C HIS A 63 17.92 12.48 10.06
N GLU A 64 17.32 12.64 11.23
CA GLU A 64 17.55 13.77 12.15
C GLU A 64 17.30 15.16 11.51
N ALA A 65 16.46 15.23 10.48
CA ALA A 65 16.11 16.48 9.82
C ALA A 65 15.07 17.29 10.61
N GLU A 66 14.53 16.73 11.70
CA GLU A 66 13.46 17.35 12.51
C GLU A 66 13.81 18.79 12.93
N LYS A 67 15.06 19.01 13.36
CA LYS A 67 15.59 20.33 13.75
C LYS A 67 15.53 21.41 12.66
N ASN A 68 15.43 20.99 11.40
CA ASN A 68 15.34 21.87 10.23
C ASN A 68 13.91 22.01 9.71
N VAL A 69 12.92 21.40 10.38
CA VAL A 69 11.52 21.41 9.99
C VAL A 69 10.72 22.19 11.04
N LEU A 70 9.93 23.16 10.58
CA LEU A 70 9.05 23.95 11.45
C LEU A 70 7.80 23.16 11.82
N GLY A 71 7.27 22.41 10.85
CA GLY A 71 6.10 21.56 10.98
C GLY A 71 5.87 20.76 9.71
N VAL A 72 4.97 19.78 9.82
CA VAL A 72 4.64 18.84 8.75
C VAL A 72 3.13 18.78 8.58
N ILE A 73 2.66 18.76 7.34
CA ILE A 73 1.27 18.60 6.96
C ILE A 73 1.17 17.31 6.15
N HIS A 74 0.47 16.31 6.69
CA HIS A 74 0.23 15.03 6.03
C HIS A 74 -1.18 15.02 5.44
N GLY A 75 -1.31 14.72 4.15
CA GLY A 75 -2.58 14.42 3.52
C GLY A 75 -2.65 12.96 3.12
N VAL A 76 -3.74 12.29 3.49
CA VAL A 76 -4.09 10.90 3.11
C VAL A 76 -2.95 9.89 3.30
N GLN A 77 -2.16 10.04 4.36
CA GLN A 77 -1.01 9.17 4.61
C GLN A 77 -1.45 7.77 5.08
N PRO A 78 -0.91 6.68 4.51
CA PRO A 78 -1.06 5.34 5.08
C PRO A 78 -0.12 5.17 6.28
N VAL A 79 -0.48 5.71 7.45
CA VAL A 79 0.40 5.76 8.64
C VAL A 79 0.91 4.37 9.04
N THR A 80 0.03 3.37 8.97
CA THR A 80 0.30 1.97 9.36
C THR A 80 0.23 1.00 8.17
N GLY A 81 0.23 1.51 6.94
CA GLY A 81 0.04 0.73 5.71
C GLY A 81 -1.42 0.62 5.28
N ALA A 82 -1.72 -0.16 4.24
CA ALA A 82 -3.08 -0.36 3.75
C ALA A 82 -3.30 -1.80 3.23
N ALA A 83 -4.38 -2.46 3.65
CA ALA A 83 -4.72 -3.81 3.17
C ALA A 83 -4.97 -3.84 1.65
N ALA A 84 -5.32 -2.70 1.04
CA ALA A 84 -5.35 -2.52 -0.41
C ALA A 84 -4.05 -2.94 -1.12
N ALA A 85 -2.87 -2.80 -0.49
CA ALA A 85 -1.60 -3.25 -1.06
C ALA A 85 -1.55 -4.78 -1.21
N TYR A 86 -1.97 -5.53 -0.18
CA TYR A 86 -2.11 -6.99 -0.26
C TYR A 86 -3.07 -7.38 -1.38
N TRP A 87 -4.24 -6.73 -1.41
CA TRP A 87 -5.27 -6.99 -2.40
C TRP A 87 -4.76 -6.79 -3.83
N ARG A 88 -4.04 -5.68 -4.10
CA ARG A 88 -3.48 -5.33 -5.42
C ARG A 88 -2.42 -6.33 -5.87
N MET A 89 -1.58 -6.82 -4.95
CA MET A 89 -0.58 -7.85 -5.26
C MET A 89 -1.23 -9.19 -5.62
N LYS A 90 -2.40 -9.51 -5.06
CA LYS A 90 -3.17 -10.72 -5.40
C LYS A 90 -4.01 -10.57 -6.68
N ALA A 91 -4.72 -9.46 -6.84
CA ALA A 91 -5.79 -9.31 -7.83
C ALA A 91 -5.48 -8.32 -8.97
N GLY A 92 -4.45 -7.48 -8.85
CA GLY A 92 -4.22 -6.36 -9.77
C GLY A 92 -5.12 -5.16 -9.49
N PHE A 93 -5.13 -4.15 -10.37
CA PHE A 93 -5.99 -2.96 -10.26
C PHE A 93 -7.30 -3.12 -11.04
N GLU A 94 -8.40 -2.53 -10.55
CA GLU A 94 -9.71 -2.61 -11.23
C GLU A 94 -9.73 -1.81 -12.55
N ARG A 95 -10.22 -2.45 -13.63
CA ARG A 95 -10.62 -1.78 -14.87
C ARG A 95 -12.14 -1.55 -14.86
N THR A 96 -12.58 -0.36 -15.24
CA THR A 96 -13.96 -0.06 -15.64
C THR A 96 -14.31 -0.82 -16.93
N GLU A 97 -15.61 -0.91 -17.24
CA GLU A 97 -16.15 -1.59 -18.42
C GLU A 97 -15.63 -1.03 -19.75
N GLN A 98 -15.16 0.22 -19.77
CA GLN A 98 -14.57 0.86 -20.95
C GLN A 98 -13.06 0.59 -21.08
N GLY A 99 -12.50 -0.30 -20.25
CA GLY A 99 -11.09 -0.64 -20.26
C GLY A 99 -10.19 0.43 -19.62
N THR A 100 -10.75 1.51 -19.08
CA THR A 100 -10.05 2.52 -18.26
C THR A 100 -9.95 2.04 -16.82
N PHE A 101 -8.93 2.41 -16.05
CA PHE A 101 -8.88 2.04 -14.62
C PHE A 101 -9.89 2.89 -13.82
N LYS A 102 -10.59 2.29 -12.85
CA LYS A 102 -11.48 3.07 -11.95
C LYS A 102 -10.59 3.98 -11.08
N GLY A 103 -10.81 5.29 -11.11
CA GLY A 103 -9.91 6.30 -10.52
C GLY A 103 -8.92 6.93 -11.51
N LEU A 104 -9.09 6.70 -12.82
CA LEU A 104 -8.27 7.29 -13.88
C LEU A 104 -8.95 8.51 -14.53
N SER A 105 -9.20 9.57 -13.77
CA SER A 105 -9.22 10.92 -14.35
C SER A 105 -7.79 11.31 -14.70
N SER A 106 -7.53 11.47 -16.00
CA SER A 106 -6.41 12.22 -16.60
C SER A 106 -5.15 12.53 -15.75
N LYS A 107 -4.00 11.98 -16.18
CA LYS A 107 -2.61 12.49 -15.98
C LYS A 107 -1.87 12.24 -14.65
N ALA A 108 -2.42 11.57 -13.62
CA ALA A 108 -1.70 11.38 -12.35
C ALA A 108 -1.66 9.95 -11.78
N SER A 109 -1.72 8.90 -12.60
CA SER A 109 -1.73 7.51 -12.12
C SER A 109 -0.33 6.96 -11.83
N ALA A 110 0.32 7.46 -10.77
CA ALA A 110 1.61 6.98 -10.29
C ALA A 110 1.55 5.62 -9.55
N TRP A 111 0.43 4.88 -9.62
CA TRP A 111 0.27 3.59 -8.95
C TRP A 111 -0.18 2.45 -9.87
N VAL A 112 -0.33 2.67 -11.17
CA VAL A 112 -0.77 1.61 -12.11
C VAL A 112 0.43 0.72 -12.44
N LEU A 113 0.63 -0.30 -11.58
CA LEU A 113 1.74 -1.26 -11.63
C LEU A 113 1.43 -2.52 -12.45
N GLY A 114 0.18 -2.68 -12.89
CA GLY A 114 -0.24 -3.87 -13.60
C GLY A 114 -1.76 -4.04 -13.60
N THR A 115 -2.25 -4.75 -14.59
CA THR A 115 -3.67 -5.11 -14.75
C THR A 115 -4.06 -6.36 -13.96
N ASN A 116 -3.08 -7.12 -13.46
CA ASN A 116 -3.28 -8.37 -12.72
C ASN A 116 -2.24 -8.54 -11.60
N GLY A 117 -2.48 -9.51 -10.71
CA GLY A 117 -1.63 -9.75 -9.53
C GLY A 117 -0.19 -10.14 -9.86
N GLU A 118 0.04 -10.87 -10.97
CA GLU A 118 1.40 -11.26 -11.40
C GLU A 118 2.23 -10.03 -11.80
N GLU A 119 1.67 -9.13 -12.61
CA GLU A 119 2.34 -7.88 -13.01
C GLU A 119 2.66 -7.00 -11.79
N VAL A 120 1.66 -6.77 -10.92
CA VAL A 120 1.84 -5.96 -9.72
C VAL A 120 2.88 -6.58 -8.78
N THR A 121 2.82 -7.90 -8.58
CA THR A 121 3.78 -8.63 -7.73
C THR A 121 5.18 -8.62 -8.31
N CYS A 122 5.34 -8.75 -9.63
CA CYS A 122 6.64 -8.70 -10.29
C CYS A 122 7.36 -7.37 -10.01
N ILE A 123 6.62 -6.26 -9.94
CA ILE A 123 7.20 -4.96 -9.62
C ILE A 123 7.35 -4.78 -8.10
N LEU A 124 6.25 -4.85 -7.35
CA LEU A 124 6.24 -4.53 -5.92
C LEU A 124 7.02 -5.52 -5.06
N GLY A 125 7.00 -6.81 -5.40
CA GLY A 125 7.79 -7.83 -4.72
C GLY A 125 9.30 -7.63 -4.83
N ASN A 126 9.75 -6.80 -5.77
CA ASN A 126 11.16 -6.44 -5.93
C ASN A 126 11.45 -4.99 -5.46
N ALA A 127 10.46 -4.29 -4.90
CA ALA A 127 10.52 -2.88 -4.55
C ALA A 127 10.27 -2.68 -3.04
N PRO A 128 11.31 -2.56 -2.20
CA PRO A 128 11.13 -2.38 -0.76
C PRO A 128 10.26 -1.16 -0.39
N GLY A 129 10.38 -0.03 -1.09
CA GLY A 129 9.49 1.12 -0.87
C GLY A 129 8.02 0.84 -1.24
N GLY A 130 7.79 -0.07 -2.18
CA GLY A 130 6.46 -0.60 -2.49
C GLY A 130 5.90 -1.49 -1.38
N LEU A 131 6.76 -2.30 -0.75
CA LEU A 131 6.41 -3.17 0.37
C LEU A 131 6.21 -2.41 1.69
N GLU A 132 6.76 -1.20 1.82
CA GLU A 132 6.53 -0.27 2.94
C GLU A 132 5.08 0.28 2.97
N LEU A 133 4.23 -0.09 2.00
CA LEU A 133 2.80 0.24 1.99
C LEU A 133 1.92 -0.86 2.58
N LEU A 134 2.50 -2.04 2.83
CA LEU A 134 1.79 -3.15 3.46
C LEU A 134 1.45 -2.82 4.92
N PRO A 135 0.33 -3.36 5.45
CA PRO A 135 0.02 -3.29 6.87
C PRO A 135 1.21 -3.66 7.76
N ASN A 136 1.53 -2.81 8.73
CA ASN A 136 2.59 -3.09 9.70
C ASN A 136 2.02 -3.63 11.03
N GLN A 137 2.89 -3.79 12.04
CA GLN A 137 2.53 -4.36 13.35
C GLN A 137 1.51 -3.51 14.13
N HIS A 138 1.31 -2.25 13.73
CA HIS A 138 0.35 -1.32 14.34
C HIS A 138 -0.92 -1.15 13.51
N TYR A 139 -1.06 -1.87 12.40
CA TYR A 139 -2.25 -1.77 11.55
C TYR A 139 -3.45 -2.46 12.19
N THR A 140 -4.61 -1.82 12.08
CA THR A 140 -5.92 -2.37 12.42
C THR A 140 -6.90 -2.14 11.27
N ASP A 141 -7.95 -2.95 11.18
CA ASP A 141 -9.09 -2.61 10.33
C ASP A 141 -9.88 -1.42 10.92
N ASN A 142 -10.94 -0.95 10.25
CA ASN A 142 -11.71 0.20 10.74
C ASN A 142 -12.53 -0.08 12.02
N LYS A 143 -12.52 -1.33 12.50
CA LYS A 143 -13.14 -1.75 13.78
C LYS A 143 -12.09 -1.93 14.88
N ASP A 144 -10.87 -1.44 14.65
CA ASP A 144 -9.74 -1.56 15.56
C ASP A 144 -9.29 -3.02 15.80
N GLU A 145 -9.58 -3.93 14.86
CA GLU A 145 -9.12 -5.31 14.93
C GLU A 145 -7.73 -5.44 14.30
N TYR A 146 -6.75 -5.94 15.07
CA TYR A 146 -5.41 -6.26 14.56
C TYR A 146 -5.43 -7.36 13.48
N GLY A 147 -6.39 -8.26 13.58
CA GLY A 147 -6.55 -9.41 12.70
C GLY A 147 -7.22 -9.06 11.37
N TRP A 148 -6.50 -8.36 10.49
CA TRP A 148 -7.06 -7.85 9.23
C TRP A 148 -7.08 -8.87 8.08
N LEU A 149 -6.54 -10.08 8.24
CA LEU A 149 -6.57 -11.15 7.22
C LEU A 149 -7.36 -12.36 7.72
N ARG A 150 -8.53 -12.61 7.14
CA ARG A 150 -9.46 -13.69 7.50
C ARG A 150 -9.44 -14.79 6.44
N VAL A 151 -9.12 -15.99 6.89
CA VAL A 151 -8.82 -17.15 6.05
C VAL A 151 -9.74 -18.31 6.45
N PRO A 152 -10.52 -18.88 5.52
CA PRO A 152 -11.37 -20.02 5.78
C PRO A 152 -10.50 -21.29 5.80
N GLY A 153 -10.41 -21.89 6.97
CA GLY A 153 -9.88 -23.22 7.16
C GLY A 153 -10.85 -24.31 6.70
N LYS A 154 -10.44 -25.56 6.91
CA LYS A 154 -11.28 -26.73 6.66
C LYS A 154 -12.42 -26.78 7.68
N GLU A 155 -13.54 -27.39 7.30
CA GLU A 155 -14.67 -27.67 8.21
C GLU A 155 -15.26 -26.42 8.88
N GLY A 156 -15.17 -25.25 8.23
CA GLY A 156 -15.76 -24.01 8.71
C GLY A 156 -14.95 -23.27 9.79
N LYS A 157 -13.76 -23.75 10.15
CA LYS A 157 -12.86 -23.02 11.06
C LYS A 157 -12.31 -21.77 10.38
N GLU A 158 -12.47 -20.59 10.98
CA GLU A 158 -11.80 -19.37 10.51
C GLU A 158 -10.44 -19.17 11.18
N PHE A 159 -9.48 -18.70 10.40
CA PHE A 159 -8.17 -18.28 10.84
C PHE A 159 -8.00 -16.78 10.60
N VAL A 160 -7.64 -16.04 11.63
CA VAL A 160 -7.43 -14.58 11.54
C VAL A 160 -5.94 -14.29 11.73
N PHE A 161 -5.36 -13.39 10.93
CA PHE A 161 -3.95 -12.99 10.98
C PHE A 161 -3.77 -11.47 10.93
N PRO A 162 -2.68 -10.93 11.48
CA PRO A 162 -1.68 -11.63 12.31
C PRO A 162 -2.26 -12.05 13.67
N ARG A 163 -1.92 -13.25 14.15
CA ARG A 163 -2.33 -13.78 15.46
C ARG A 163 -1.40 -13.33 16.58
N HIS A 164 -0.13 -13.16 16.25
CA HIS A 164 0.92 -12.82 17.20
C HIS A 164 1.47 -11.41 16.96
N GLY A 165 0.73 -10.60 16.19
CA GLY A 165 1.07 -9.21 15.89
C GLY A 165 2.18 -9.03 14.83
N ASN A 166 2.66 -10.11 14.20
CA ASN A 166 3.72 -10.01 13.19
C ASN A 166 3.21 -10.42 11.79
N PRO A 167 2.71 -9.45 10.98
CA PRO A 167 2.25 -9.76 9.63
C PRO A 167 3.40 -10.16 8.68
N TYR A 168 4.66 -9.83 8.99
CA TYR A 168 5.79 -10.22 8.14
C TYR A 168 6.00 -11.72 8.15
N GLU A 169 6.05 -12.35 9.32
CA GLU A 169 6.21 -13.81 9.43
C GLU A 169 4.93 -14.56 9.10
N GLU A 170 3.77 -14.05 9.54
CA GLU A 170 2.49 -14.76 9.46
C GLU A 170 1.79 -14.62 8.09
N ILE A 171 2.20 -13.65 7.28
CA ILE A 171 1.52 -13.33 6.01
C ILE A 171 2.53 -13.12 4.87
N TYR A 172 3.52 -12.24 5.05
CA TYR A 172 4.35 -11.77 3.94
C TYR A 172 5.47 -12.75 3.56
N LYS A 173 6.05 -13.46 4.52
CA LYS A 173 7.11 -14.46 4.31
C LYS A 173 6.57 -15.88 4.14
N VAL A 174 5.26 -16.09 4.29
CA VAL A 174 4.59 -17.37 4.01
C VAL A 174 4.76 -17.76 2.54
N THR A 175 5.07 -19.03 2.25
CA THR A 175 5.40 -19.49 0.89
C THR A 175 4.44 -20.53 0.32
N ASP A 176 3.86 -21.36 1.19
CA ASP A 176 3.21 -22.61 0.82
C ASP A 176 1.70 -22.61 1.11
N GLN A 177 1.17 -21.49 1.59
CA GLN A 177 -0.27 -21.33 1.88
C GLN A 177 -0.95 -20.45 0.83
N PHE A 178 -2.23 -20.67 0.54
CA PHE A 178 -2.95 -19.85 -0.45
C PHE A 178 -3.08 -18.37 -0.05
N TRP A 179 -3.08 -18.05 1.25
CA TRP A 179 -3.15 -16.67 1.76
C TRP A 179 -1.79 -15.97 1.84
N ARG A 180 -0.71 -16.61 1.39
CA ARG A 180 0.59 -15.94 1.24
C ARG A 180 0.44 -14.66 0.42
N LEU A 181 1.16 -13.60 0.74
CA LEU A 181 1.11 -12.37 -0.06
C LEU A 181 1.52 -12.61 -1.52
N ILE A 182 2.64 -13.29 -1.73
CA ILE A 182 3.28 -13.45 -3.04
C ILE A 182 3.28 -14.91 -3.49
N ASN A 183 2.91 -15.14 -4.74
CA ASN A 183 3.26 -16.38 -5.43
C ASN A 183 4.76 -16.31 -5.83
N PRO A 184 5.65 -17.19 -5.33
CA PRO A 184 7.08 -17.14 -5.65
C PRO A 184 7.37 -17.19 -7.17
N GLY A 185 6.47 -17.79 -7.96
CA GLY A 185 6.57 -17.82 -9.42
C GLY A 185 6.41 -16.46 -10.10
N TRP A 186 5.82 -15.46 -9.44
CA TRP A 186 5.56 -14.13 -10.00
C TRP A 186 6.72 -13.13 -9.78
N LEU A 187 7.70 -13.46 -8.91
CA LEU A 187 8.80 -12.55 -8.57
C LEU A 187 9.86 -12.42 -9.68
N ALA A 188 9.96 -13.42 -10.54
CA ALA A 188 10.90 -13.47 -11.66
C ALA A 188 10.23 -14.21 -12.82
N PRO A 189 9.31 -13.55 -13.56
CA PRO A 189 8.76 -14.12 -14.77
C PRO A 189 9.92 -14.46 -15.72
N LEU A 190 9.95 -15.68 -16.24
CA LEU A 190 11.01 -16.13 -17.11
C LEU A 190 11.01 -15.28 -18.38
N ASP A 191 12.06 -14.47 -18.58
CA ASP A 191 12.28 -13.83 -19.86
C ASP A 191 12.68 -14.90 -20.88
N LYS A 192 11.83 -15.10 -21.90
CA LYS A 192 12.08 -16.04 -23.01
C LYS A 192 13.34 -15.70 -23.82
N ARG A 193 13.92 -14.50 -23.62
CA ARG A 193 15.13 -14.02 -24.31
C ARG A 193 16.41 -14.15 -23.47
N SER A 194 16.29 -14.48 -22.19
CA SER A 194 17.45 -14.68 -21.32
C SER A 194 18.06 -16.07 -21.55
N PRO A 195 19.38 -16.25 -21.33
CA PRO A 195 20.02 -17.57 -21.40
C PRO A 195 19.25 -18.58 -20.53
N PRO A 196 19.25 -19.87 -20.88
CA PRO A 196 18.58 -20.89 -20.07
C PRO A 196 19.21 -20.94 -18.66
N ILE A 197 18.61 -20.21 -17.73
CA ILE A 197 18.88 -20.31 -16.31
C ILE A 197 17.95 -21.39 -15.76
N ASN A 198 18.48 -22.26 -14.90
CA ASN A 198 17.67 -23.25 -14.20
C ASN A 198 16.50 -22.53 -13.48
N PRO A 199 15.22 -22.81 -13.84
CA PRO A 199 14.07 -22.11 -13.27
C PRO A 199 13.92 -22.26 -11.76
N PHE A 200 14.45 -23.34 -11.17
CA PHE A 200 14.47 -23.53 -9.72
C PHE A 200 15.46 -22.58 -9.05
N VAL A 201 16.65 -22.42 -9.62
CA VAL A 201 17.69 -21.50 -9.11
C VAL A 201 17.23 -20.05 -9.23
N ASN A 202 16.63 -19.68 -10.36
CA ASN A 202 16.10 -18.32 -10.55
C ASN A 202 15.00 -17.98 -9.53
N ARG A 203 14.04 -18.89 -9.33
CA ARG A 203 12.96 -18.71 -8.34
C ARG A 203 13.49 -18.61 -6.91
N LYS A 204 14.48 -19.44 -6.55
CA LYS A 204 15.13 -19.36 -5.24
C LYS A 204 15.78 -17.99 -5.02
N HIS A 205 16.60 -17.53 -5.95
CA HIS A 205 17.23 -16.21 -5.85
C HIS A 205 16.20 -15.07 -5.82
N ALA A 206 15.15 -15.13 -6.64
CA ALA A 206 14.09 -14.13 -6.64
C ALA A 206 13.38 -14.07 -5.27
N TRP A 207 13.10 -15.23 -4.68
CA TRP A 207 12.55 -15.31 -3.33
C TRP A 207 13.49 -14.73 -2.28
N GLU A 208 14.78 -15.08 -2.31
CA GLU A 208 15.80 -14.50 -1.40
C GLU A 208 15.91 -12.98 -1.52
N ARG A 209 15.78 -12.42 -2.73
CA ARG A 209 15.71 -10.97 -2.92
C ARG A 209 14.44 -10.37 -2.32
N TYR A 210 13.30 -11.01 -2.53
CA TYR A 210 12.04 -10.58 -1.93
C TYR A 210 12.12 -10.56 -0.40
N ILE A 211 12.67 -11.62 0.21
CA ILE A 211 12.90 -11.69 1.66
C ILE A 211 13.74 -10.49 2.13
N LYS A 212 14.83 -10.17 1.44
CA LYS A 212 15.64 -8.97 1.76
C LYS A 212 14.86 -7.65 1.60
N CYS A 213 13.91 -7.58 0.67
CA CYS A 213 13.10 -6.38 0.47
C CYS A 213 12.06 -6.24 1.58
N ILE A 214 11.35 -7.31 1.94
CA ILE A 214 10.34 -7.27 3.00
C ILE A 214 10.98 -7.07 4.38
N GLU A 215 12.19 -7.59 4.63
CA GLU A 215 12.97 -7.30 5.84
C GLU A 215 13.39 -5.82 5.94
N LYS A 216 13.65 -5.15 4.80
CA LYS A 216 13.92 -3.71 4.79
C LYS A 216 12.67 -2.92 5.17
N ALA A 217 11.51 -3.29 4.60
CA ALA A 217 10.23 -2.69 4.96
C ALA A 217 9.90 -2.91 6.44
N GLU A 218 10.13 -4.12 6.97
CA GLU A 218 9.97 -4.44 8.39
C GLU A 218 10.84 -3.55 9.29
N LYS A 219 12.13 -3.44 8.99
CA LYS A 219 13.05 -2.56 9.73
C LYS A 219 12.65 -1.09 9.65
N PHE A 220 12.20 -0.64 8.48
CA PHE A 220 11.70 0.72 8.29
C PHE A 220 10.49 0.99 9.18
N HIS A 221 9.49 0.11 9.16
CA HIS A 221 8.30 0.24 10.00
C HIS A 221 8.61 0.17 11.51
N LEU A 222 9.50 -0.72 11.94
CA LEU A 222 9.95 -0.79 13.34
C LEU A 222 10.68 0.49 13.78
N SER A 223 11.46 1.09 12.88
CA SER A 223 12.17 2.33 13.15
C SER A 223 11.22 3.53 13.19
N LEU A 224 10.23 3.57 12.28
CA LEU A 224 9.31 4.69 12.15
C LEU A 224 8.18 4.67 13.18
N GLN A 225 7.58 3.49 13.42
CA GLN A 225 6.38 3.27 14.24
C GLN A 225 5.26 4.27 13.87
N THR A 226 4.63 4.91 14.86
CA THR A 226 3.64 5.98 14.71
C THR A 226 4.23 7.37 15.00
N PHE A 227 5.56 7.55 14.87
CA PHE A 227 6.20 8.85 15.10
C PHE A 227 5.56 9.96 14.26
N SER A 228 5.32 11.11 14.89
CA SER A 228 4.93 12.37 14.26
C SER A 228 5.85 13.49 14.75
N HIS A 229 6.08 14.49 13.89
CA HIS A 229 6.75 15.72 14.30
C HIS A 229 5.86 16.46 15.31
N LYS A 230 6.43 17.09 16.35
CA LYS A 230 5.65 17.78 17.40
C LYS A 230 4.64 18.82 16.88
N ASN A 231 4.93 19.39 15.71
CA ASN A 231 4.07 20.31 14.97
C ASN A 231 3.50 19.65 13.70
N THR A 232 2.83 18.50 13.84
CA THR A 232 2.16 17.82 12.73
C THR A 232 0.70 18.24 12.63
N TYR A 233 0.26 18.57 11.43
CA TYR A 233 -1.13 18.62 11.01
C TYR A 233 -1.41 17.44 10.10
N GLN A 234 -2.62 16.89 10.15
CA GLN A 234 -2.99 15.83 9.23
C GLN A 234 -4.42 15.96 8.75
N PHE A 235 -4.67 15.50 7.53
CA PHE A 235 -6.00 15.19 7.06
C PHE A 235 -6.03 13.84 6.37
N TYR A 236 -7.17 13.17 6.47
CA TYR A 236 -7.49 11.92 5.82
C TYR A 236 -8.94 12.01 5.32
N SER A 237 -9.40 11.04 4.54
CA SER A 237 -10.77 11.03 4.02
C SER A 237 -11.46 9.73 4.39
N GLY A 238 -12.77 9.81 4.64
CA GLY A 238 -13.62 8.67 4.93
C GLY A 238 -14.79 8.53 3.97
N SER A 239 -15.66 7.56 4.28
CA SER A 239 -16.92 7.28 3.58
C SER A 239 -16.81 6.59 2.21
N LEU A 240 -15.62 6.52 1.60
CA LEU A 240 -15.42 5.70 0.40
C LEU A 240 -15.19 4.23 0.79
N ASN A 241 -15.73 3.32 -0.02
CA ASN A 241 -15.49 1.89 0.13
C ASN A 241 -14.00 1.61 0.01
N THR A 242 -13.39 1.19 1.11
CA THR A 242 -11.96 1.04 1.23
C THR A 242 -11.62 -0.31 1.81
N VAL A 243 -10.63 -0.98 1.23
CA VAL A 243 -10.14 -2.28 1.71
C VAL A 243 -9.37 -2.06 3.01
N ASP A 244 -10.03 -2.28 4.14
CA ASP A 244 -9.46 -2.21 5.49
C ASP A 244 -9.02 -3.58 6.02
N LYS A 245 -9.62 -4.65 5.51
CA LYS A 245 -9.25 -6.04 5.78
C LYS A 245 -9.31 -6.91 4.54
N ILE A 246 -8.89 -8.16 4.63
CA ILE A 246 -8.96 -9.15 3.56
C ILE A 246 -9.72 -10.36 4.09
N SER A 247 -10.74 -10.78 3.37
CA SER A 247 -11.47 -12.01 3.68
C SER A 247 -11.43 -12.95 2.48
N PHE A 248 -11.28 -14.23 2.77
CA PHE A 248 -11.39 -15.29 1.78
C PHE A 248 -12.64 -16.14 2.03
N SER A 249 -13.23 -16.68 0.98
CA SER A 249 -14.27 -17.73 1.05
C SER A 249 -13.77 -19.03 0.43
N ARG A 250 -14.25 -20.15 0.96
CA ARG A 250 -13.91 -21.51 0.50
C ARG A 250 -15.16 -22.18 -0.05
N GLY A 251 -15.08 -22.67 -1.29
CA GLY A 251 -16.15 -23.40 -1.96
C GLY A 251 -15.67 -24.70 -2.59
N ASP A 252 -16.62 -25.57 -2.92
CA ASP A 252 -16.37 -26.78 -3.69
C ASP A 252 -16.27 -26.47 -5.19
N LEU A 253 -15.56 -27.31 -5.94
CA LEU A 253 -15.43 -27.18 -7.41
C LEU A 253 -16.75 -27.36 -8.16
N SER A 254 -17.74 -28.03 -7.56
CA SER A 254 -19.08 -28.22 -8.12
C SER A 254 -19.81 -26.89 -8.40
N PHE A 255 -19.40 -25.78 -7.78
CA PHE A 255 -19.96 -24.45 -8.05
C PHE A 255 -19.59 -23.88 -9.44
N LEU A 256 -18.62 -24.47 -10.16
CA LEU A 256 -18.31 -24.09 -11.55
C LEU A 256 -19.21 -24.78 -12.59
N HIS A 257 -20.04 -25.75 -12.18
CA HIS A 257 -20.91 -26.51 -13.10
C HIS A 257 -22.21 -25.77 -13.50
N TYR A 258 -22.46 -24.55 -12.99
CA TYR A 258 -23.76 -23.88 -13.14
C TYR A 258 -23.84 -22.81 -14.26
N GLU A 259 -22.79 -22.57 -15.04
CA GLU A 259 -22.84 -21.57 -16.14
C GLU A 259 -22.42 -22.11 -17.53
N MET A 260 -22.70 -23.38 -17.84
CA MET A 260 -22.55 -23.89 -19.21
C MET A 260 -23.84 -24.58 -19.66
N PRO A 261 -24.55 -24.07 -20.70
CA PRO A 261 -25.73 -24.73 -21.26
C PRO A 261 -25.37 -26.15 -21.76
N SER A 262 -26.12 -27.13 -21.29
CA SER A 262 -25.84 -28.56 -21.41
C SER A 262 -26.33 -29.20 -22.72
N ASP A 263 -25.90 -28.69 -23.88
CA ASP A 263 -26.47 -29.15 -25.16
C ASP A 263 -25.67 -30.23 -25.91
N PHE A 264 -24.49 -30.67 -25.44
CA PHE A 264 -23.74 -31.72 -26.15
C PHE A 264 -23.12 -32.76 -25.21
N GLY A 265 -23.74 -33.94 -25.17
CA GLY A 265 -23.40 -35.09 -24.32
C GLY A 265 -22.10 -35.80 -24.70
N TYR A 266 -20.96 -35.27 -24.24
CA TYR A 266 -19.69 -36.01 -24.16
C TYR A 266 -19.29 -36.23 -22.69
N PRO A 267 -18.68 -37.38 -22.35
CA PRO A 267 -18.16 -37.62 -21.00
C PRO A 267 -17.03 -36.60 -20.73
N ALA A 268 -17.16 -35.85 -19.64
CA ALA A 268 -16.27 -34.76 -19.27
C ALA A 268 -14.86 -35.25 -18.90
N VAL A 269 -14.01 -35.46 -19.91
CA VAL A 269 -12.56 -35.27 -19.72
C VAL A 269 -12.41 -33.78 -19.40
N MET A 270 -11.96 -33.43 -18.20
CA MET A 270 -11.58 -32.05 -17.86
C MET A 270 -10.30 -31.67 -18.64
N GLU A 271 -10.37 -31.64 -19.97
CA GLU A 271 -9.59 -30.70 -20.75
C GLU A 271 -10.17 -29.32 -20.45
N THR A 272 -9.78 -28.80 -19.29
CA THR A 272 -9.85 -27.37 -19.08
C THR A 272 -8.82 -26.80 -20.04
N THR A 273 -9.22 -26.52 -21.28
CA THR A 273 -8.61 -25.42 -22.01
C THR A 273 -8.46 -24.32 -20.98
N GLU A 274 -7.23 -23.89 -20.69
CA GLU A 274 -7.03 -22.72 -19.86
C GLU A 274 -8.08 -21.69 -20.28
N PRO A 275 -8.65 -20.89 -19.37
CA PRO A 275 -9.03 -19.56 -19.78
C PRO A 275 -7.72 -18.89 -20.21
N ARG A 276 -7.31 -19.12 -21.47
CA ARG A 276 -6.25 -18.42 -22.17
C ARG A 276 -6.51 -16.95 -21.87
N HIS A 277 -5.63 -16.34 -21.09
CA HIS A 277 -5.58 -14.89 -20.95
C HIS A 277 -6.90 -14.20 -20.55
N LYS A 278 -7.60 -14.68 -19.51
CA LYS A 278 -8.44 -13.77 -18.72
C LYS A 278 -7.77 -13.56 -17.37
N SER A 279 -6.73 -12.72 -17.31
CA SER A 279 -6.86 -11.37 -16.73
C SER A 279 -8.00 -11.29 -15.71
N SER A 280 -7.64 -11.00 -14.45
CA SER A 280 -8.52 -10.60 -13.36
C SER A 280 -9.30 -9.35 -13.72
N ALA A 281 -10.25 -9.45 -14.65
CA ALA A 281 -11.16 -8.36 -14.94
C ALA A 281 -12.12 -8.25 -13.76
N ARG A 282 -11.91 -7.23 -12.91
CA ARG A 282 -12.72 -6.79 -11.75
C ARG A 282 -12.16 -7.13 -10.36
N GLY A 283 -10.84 -7.20 -10.19
CA GLY A 283 -10.27 -7.20 -8.83
C GLY A 283 -10.60 -8.45 -7.98
N ALA A 284 -11.01 -9.54 -8.63
CA ALA A 284 -11.20 -10.82 -7.98
C ALA A 284 -9.88 -11.62 -8.03
N SER A 285 -9.53 -12.27 -6.91
CA SER A 285 -8.48 -13.29 -6.88
C SER A 285 -9.13 -14.65 -6.61
N ILE A 286 -9.15 -15.49 -7.63
CA ILE A 286 -9.66 -16.86 -7.57
C ILE A 286 -8.48 -17.82 -7.60
N MET A 287 -8.43 -18.77 -6.66
CA MET A 287 -7.36 -19.76 -6.55
C MET A 287 -7.95 -21.16 -6.38
N TYR A 288 -7.23 -22.16 -6.87
CA TYR A 288 -7.53 -23.56 -6.65
C TYR A 288 -6.55 -24.13 -5.64
N VAL A 289 -7.04 -24.81 -4.62
CA VAL A 289 -6.18 -25.38 -3.55
C VAL A 289 -6.39 -26.87 -3.39
N ASP A 290 -5.32 -27.58 -3.04
CA ASP A 290 -5.37 -29.00 -2.70
C ASP A 290 -5.86 -29.24 -1.25
N ASN A 291 -5.81 -30.50 -0.82
CA ASN A 291 -6.18 -30.87 0.54
C ASN A 291 -5.17 -30.41 1.61
N LYS A 292 -4.04 -29.82 1.24
CA LYS A 292 -3.05 -29.21 2.13
C LYS A 292 -3.10 -27.68 2.09
N ASP A 293 -4.13 -27.11 1.46
CA ASP A 293 -4.31 -25.66 1.28
C ASP A 293 -3.19 -24.99 0.47
N GLN A 294 -2.49 -25.79 -0.34
CA GLN A 294 -1.51 -25.31 -1.31
C GLN A 294 -2.20 -24.97 -2.62
N GLU A 295 -1.82 -23.83 -3.21
CA GLU A 295 -2.34 -23.42 -4.51
C GLU A 295 -1.82 -24.34 -5.61
N ILE A 296 -2.72 -24.87 -6.43
CA ILE A 296 -2.41 -25.77 -7.53
C ILE A 296 -2.85 -25.18 -8.87
N LYS A 297 -2.15 -25.59 -9.92
CA LYS A 297 -2.55 -25.33 -11.31
C LYS A 297 -3.27 -26.56 -11.87
N PRO A 298 -4.08 -26.40 -12.94
CA PRO A 298 -4.63 -27.54 -13.66
C PRO A 298 -3.55 -28.56 -14.09
N PRO A 299 -3.90 -29.85 -14.21
CA PRO A 299 -5.25 -30.41 -14.08
C PRO A 299 -5.74 -30.47 -12.63
N LEU A 300 -7.02 -30.15 -12.43
CA LEU A 300 -7.65 -30.16 -11.10
C LEU A 300 -8.10 -31.58 -10.73
N VAL A 301 -8.09 -31.90 -9.44
CA VAL A 301 -8.52 -33.20 -8.92
C VAL A 301 -9.79 -33.06 -8.09
N ALA A 302 -10.51 -34.16 -7.84
CA ALA A 302 -11.77 -34.11 -7.09
C ALA A 302 -11.64 -33.52 -5.67
N THR A 303 -10.45 -33.57 -5.07
CA THR A 303 -10.17 -33.00 -3.75
C THR A 303 -9.87 -31.51 -3.77
N THR A 304 -9.81 -30.89 -4.95
CA THR A 304 -9.51 -29.47 -5.08
C THR A 304 -10.66 -28.60 -4.54
N ARG A 305 -10.32 -27.42 -4.00
CA ARG A 305 -11.26 -26.42 -3.50
C ARG A 305 -11.03 -25.08 -4.16
N LEU A 306 -12.09 -24.30 -4.26
CA LEU A 306 -12.09 -22.93 -4.77
C LEU A 306 -11.91 -21.96 -3.60
N ILE A 307 -10.96 -21.04 -3.74
CA ILE A 307 -10.78 -19.93 -2.80
C ILE A 307 -11.01 -18.62 -3.55
N ASN A 308 -11.88 -17.77 -3.00
CA ASN A 308 -12.14 -16.43 -3.52
C ASN A 308 -11.77 -15.36 -2.50
N MET A 309 -11.02 -14.36 -2.91
CA MET A 309 -10.79 -13.15 -2.11
C MET A 309 -11.95 -12.16 -2.29
N SER A 310 -12.39 -11.51 -1.21
CA SER A 310 -13.35 -10.41 -1.25
C SER A 310 -12.89 -9.27 -2.17
N ARG A 311 -13.86 -8.60 -2.78
CA ARG A 311 -13.66 -7.48 -3.71
C ARG A 311 -13.76 -6.14 -2.98
N PRO A 312 -13.13 -5.06 -3.48
CA PRO A 312 -13.21 -3.73 -2.88
C PRO A 312 -14.65 -3.23 -2.73
N GLY A 313 -15.55 -3.62 -3.63
CA GLY A 313 -16.98 -3.31 -3.55
C GLY A 313 -17.74 -4.02 -2.40
N ASP A 314 -17.17 -5.07 -1.81
CA ASP A 314 -17.77 -5.80 -0.69
C ASP A 314 -17.56 -5.07 0.65
N TYR A 315 -16.64 -4.11 0.69
CA TYR A 315 -16.33 -3.30 1.87
C TYR A 315 -17.25 -2.09 1.95
N GLN A 316 -17.69 -1.75 3.15
CA GLN A 316 -18.65 -0.69 3.40
C GLN A 316 -17.95 0.51 4.04
N GLY A 317 -17.74 1.57 3.26
CA GLY A 317 -17.18 2.85 3.71
C GLY A 317 -15.83 2.77 4.46
N GLY A 318 -15.45 3.86 5.10
CA GLY A 318 -14.33 3.87 6.06
C GLY A 318 -12.94 4.14 5.47
N GLY A 319 -12.81 4.97 4.45
CA GLY A 319 -11.52 5.46 3.98
C GLY A 319 -11.64 6.30 2.72
N ASP A 320 -10.53 6.42 1.99
CA ASP A 320 -10.39 7.26 0.79
C ASP A 320 -10.34 6.47 -0.54
N GLY A 321 -10.72 5.19 -0.51
CA GLY A 321 -10.63 4.25 -1.62
C GLY A 321 -9.28 3.52 -1.73
N THR A 322 -8.26 3.95 -0.97
CA THR A 322 -6.96 3.28 -0.87
C THR A 322 -6.53 3.04 0.58
N VAL A 323 -6.59 4.07 1.41
CA VAL A 323 -6.16 4.08 2.80
C VAL A 323 -7.40 4.09 3.69
N PRO A 324 -7.56 3.10 4.58
CA PRO A 324 -8.68 3.07 5.52
C PRO A 324 -8.52 4.13 6.60
N ASP A 325 -9.64 4.53 7.21
CA ASP A 325 -9.70 5.53 8.30
C ASP A 325 -8.76 5.15 9.44
N SER A 326 -8.68 3.87 9.80
CA SER A 326 -7.80 3.37 10.86
C SER A 326 -6.34 3.71 10.61
N SER A 327 -5.85 3.53 9.37
CA SER A 327 -4.49 3.87 8.98
C SER A 327 -4.32 5.37 8.75
N GLY A 328 -5.29 6.04 8.13
CA GLY A 328 -5.24 7.49 7.87
C GLY A 328 -5.16 8.33 9.15
N ASN A 329 -5.80 7.86 10.23
CA ASN A 329 -5.91 8.56 11.50
C ASN A 329 -4.95 8.02 12.59
N ALA A 330 -4.03 7.09 12.28
CA ALA A 330 -3.24 6.42 13.32
C ALA A 330 -2.14 7.29 13.99
N LEU A 331 -1.85 8.51 13.52
CA LEU A 331 -1.01 9.44 14.29
C LEU A 331 -1.86 10.14 15.36
N THR A 332 -1.56 9.89 16.62
CA THR A 332 -2.29 10.47 17.76
C THR A 332 -1.65 11.75 18.31
N ALA A 333 -0.32 11.88 18.22
CA ALA A 333 0.41 13.07 18.66
C ALA A 333 0.49 14.13 17.56
N VAL A 334 -0.66 14.68 17.16
CA VAL A 334 -0.78 15.74 16.14
C VAL A 334 -1.42 17.00 16.73
N LEU A 335 -1.07 18.17 16.19
CA LEU A 335 -1.68 19.44 16.60
C LEU A 335 -3.14 19.50 16.18
N ASN A 336 -3.46 18.92 15.02
CA ASN A 336 -4.81 18.85 14.51
C ASN A 336 -4.94 17.71 13.49
N SER A 337 -6.09 17.04 13.50
CA SER A 337 -6.48 16.01 12.55
C SER A 337 -7.84 16.40 11.95
N HIS A 338 -7.98 16.27 10.64
CA HIS A 338 -9.24 16.56 9.95
C HIS A 338 -9.65 15.39 9.05
N LYS A 339 -10.89 14.92 9.24
CA LYS A 339 -11.51 13.90 8.39
C LYS A 339 -12.36 14.59 7.32
N LEU A 340 -11.94 14.44 6.06
CA LEU A 340 -12.71 14.80 4.88
C LEU A 340 -13.78 13.72 4.61
N ASP A 341 -14.82 14.09 3.87
CA ASP A 341 -15.92 13.20 3.53
C ASP A 341 -15.96 12.92 2.02
N GLY A 342 -15.84 11.65 1.64
CA GLY A 342 -16.01 11.21 0.25
C GLY A 342 -14.91 11.65 -0.72
N VAL A 343 -13.78 12.15 -0.22
CA VAL A 343 -12.65 12.58 -1.05
C VAL A 343 -11.78 11.37 -1.41
N GLU A 344 -11.56 11.17 -2.71
CA GLU A 344 -10.72 10.07 -3.22
C GLU A 344 -9.23 10.36 -2.99
N HIS A 345 -8.47 9.30 -2.70
CA HIS A 345 -7.06 9.37 -2.32
C HIS A 345 -6.18 10.22 -3.25
N GLN A 346 -6.28 10.03 -4.57
CA GLN A 346 -5.45 10.73 -5.56
C GLN A 346 -5.89 12.18 -5.72
N GLU A 347 -7.20 12.41 -5.71
CA GLU A 347 -7.79 13.75 -5.89
C GLU A 347 -7.78 14.60 -4.61
N ALA A 348 -7.25 14.07 -3.50
CA ALA A 348 -7.29 14.71 -2.19
C ALA A 348 -6.69 16.12 -2.14
N PHE A 349 -5.66 16.41 -2.94
CA PHE A 349 -5.07 17.76 -3.02
C PHE A 349 -5.77 18.68 -4.02
N GLY A 350 -6.75 18.18 -4.78
CA GLY A 350 -7.67 18.96 -5.60
C GLY A 350 -8.94 19.38 -4.84
N ASP A 351 -9.22 18.78 -3.68
CA ASP A 351 -10.39 19.11 -2.86
C ASP A 351 -10.23 20.49 -2.17
N ALA A 352 -11.30 21.29 -2.20
CA ALA A 352 -11.29 22.64 -1.66
C ALA A 352 -11.10 22.67 -0.13
N ASN A 353 -11.67 21.71 0.60
CA ASN A 353 -11.54 21.64 2.06
C ASN A 353 -10.14 21.19 2.46
N ALA A 354 -9.55 20.24 1.72
CA ALA A 354 -8.15 19.84 1.91
C ALA A 354 -7.19 21.02 1.67
N ILE A 355 -7.39 21.77 0.59
CA ILE A 355 -6.57 22.95 0.26
C ILE A 355 -6.68 23.99 1.37
N ASP A 356 -7.91 24.36 1.77
CA ASP A 356 -8.13 25.32 2.86
C ASP A 356 -7.49 24.86 4.17
N TYR A 357 -7.59 23.57 4.49
CA TYR A 357 -6.93 22.97 5.64
C TYR A 357 -5.40 23.16 5.60
N ILE A 358 -4.77 22.86 4.45
CA ILE A 358 -3.32 23.02 4.26
C ILE A 358 -2.92 24.48 4.48
N PHE A 359 -3.62 25.44 3.86
CA PHE A 359 -3.31 26.86 4.01
C PHE A 359 -3.45 27.34 5.46
N LYS A 360 -4.52 26.92 6.15
CA LYS A 360 -4.70 27.20 7.58
C LYS A 360 -3.56 26.62 8.42
N ALA A 361 -3.14 25.39 8.16
CA ALA A 361 -2.03 24.76 8.86
C ALA A 361 -0.70 25.49 8.64
N VAL A 362 -0.37 25.84 7.38
CA VAL A 362 0.83 26.62 7.05
C VAL A 362 0.83 27.97 7.77
N ARG A 363 -0.30 28.70 7.72
CA ARG A 363 -0.47 29.98 8.44
C ARG A 363 -0.25 29.80 9.94
N ASN A 364 -0.84 28.79 10.55
CA ASN A 364 -0.74 28.55 11.99
C ASN A 364 0.71 28.22 12.41
N LEU A 365 1.43 27.43 11.61
CA LEU A 365 2.85 27.13 11.83
C LEU A 365 3.71 28.41 11.75
N ALA A 366 3.47 29.26 10.73
CA ALA A 366 4.18 30.52 10.57
C ALA A 366 3.91 31.48 11.75
N LEU A 367 2.64 31.67 12.13
CA LEU A 367 2.25 32.52 13.26
C LEU A 367 2.85 32.03 14.59
N LYS A 368 2.85 30.72 14.84
CA LYS A 368 3.50 30.14 16.01
C LYS A 368 4.98 30.53 16.08
N ARG A 369 5.69 30.45 14.95
CA ARG A 369 7.11 30.79 14.90
C ARG A 369 7.40 32.27 15.12
N ILE A 370 6.55 33.16 14.61
CA ILE A 370 6.67 34.61 14.81
C ILE A 370 6.56 34.92 16.30
N ARG A 371 5.53 34.40 16.98
CA ARG A 371 5.31 34.60 18.41
C ARG A 371 6.47 34.07 19.26
N GLU A 372 6.96 32.87 18.95
CA GLU A 372 8.15 32.31 19.64
C GLU A 372 9.42 33.15 19.41
N GLY A 373 9.53 33.82 18.25
CA GLY A 373 10.61 34.74 17.95
C GLY A 373 10.54 36.03 18.76
N GLU A 374 9.36 36.62 18.87
CA GLU A 374 9.11 37.84 19.66
C GLU A 374 9.45 37.64 21.14
N VAL A 375 9.05 36.49 21.71
CA VAL A 375 9.35 36.14 23.10
C VAL A 375 10.86 35.95 23.33
N ALA A 376 11.58 35.41 22.34
CA ALA A 376 13.02 35.22 22.42
C ALA A 376 13.82 36.52 22.24
N SER A 377 13.26 37.55 21.59
CA SER A 377 13.87 38.88 21.47
C SER A 377 13.54 39.81 22.64
N ALA A 378 12.51 39.50 23.42
CA ALA A 378 12.10 40.25 24.61
C ALA A 378 12.81 39.77 25.90
N ARG A 379 13.61 38.71 25.81
CA ARG A 379 14.52 38.20 26.84
C ARG A 379 15.95 38.47 26.40
#